data_AF-A0A9R0ZPB0-F1
#
_entry.id   AF-A0A9R0ZPB0-F1
#
_cell.length_a   1.000
_cell.length_b   1.000
_cell.length_c   1.000
_cell.angle_alpha   90.00
_cell.angle_beta   90.00
_cell.angle_gamma   90.00
#
_symmetry.space_group_name_H-M   'P 1'
#
loop_
_entity.id
_entity.type
_entity.pdbx_description
1 polymer ?
#
loop_
_entity_poly.entity_id
_entity_poly.type
_entity_poly.pdbx_seq_one_letter_code
_entity_poly.pdbx_strand_id
1 'polypeptide(L)'
;MKIILLLLILAPLGVSVTARLKCPGVPYNGAVATCYHGCGTKLIYDLCIKTMQQGHIDLSPSHKEETTAYAILVLSAAVESTRTTSHTLTYQLQKNASISVQERAFYGACLTDYVAALNSLDHTLVVMLPNCFFQGINDDYLSALASLNSCRDRFIGPAMYTSPVYPLVLADRNKALLAYSLGKLLL
;
A
#
# COMPACT_ATOMS: atom_id res chain seq x y z
N MET A 1 8.24 -52.13 -0.54
CA MET A 1 7.33 -51.49 -1.51
C MET A 1 6.08 -51.06 -0.75
N LYS A 2 5.62 -49.81 -0.67
CA LYS A 2 5.98 -48.50 -1.23
C LYS A 2 5.43 -47.48 -0.21
N ILE A 3 6.26 -46.58 0.30
CA ILE A 3 5.80 -45.41 1.07
C ILE A 3 5.26 -44.41 0.03
N ILE A 4 3.97 -44.13 0.06
CA ILE A 4 3.36 -43.11 -0.81
C ILE A 4 3.54 -41.77 -0.11
N LEU A 5 4.53 -41.01 -0.56
CA LEU A 5 4.75 -39.62 -0.16
C LEU A 5 3.71 -38.74 -0.89
N LEU A 6 2.67 -38.29 -0.17
CA LEU A 6 1.73 -37.30 -0.71
C LEU A 6 2.43 -35.93 -0.75
N LEU A 7 2.84 -35.50 -1.95
CA LEU A 7 3.27 -34.14 -2.24
C LEU A 7 2.04 -33.22 -2.21
N LEU A 8 1.87 -32.48 -1.11
CA LEU A 8 0.96 -31.34 -1.02
C LEU A 8 1.52 -30.21 -1.88
N ILE A 9 1.05 -30.13 -3.12
CA ILE A 9 1.30 -28.98 -3.99
C ILE A 9 0.51 -27.81 -3.39
N LEU A 10 1.18 -26.87 -2.73
CA LEU A 10 0.61 -25.57 -2.41
C LEU A 10 0.35 -24.86 -3.74
N ALA A 11 -0.87 -24.99 -4.28
CA ALA A 11 -1.35 -24.06 -5.27
C ALA A 11 -1.44 -22.67 -4.60
N PRO A 12 -0.86 -21.60 -5.18
CA PRO A 12 -1.17 -20.26 -4.72
C PRO A 12 -2.68 -20.08 -4.88
N LEU A 13 -3.36 -19.71 -3.80
CA LEU A 13 -4.74 -19.23 -3.85
C LEU A 13 -4.74 -17.96 -4.68
N GLY A 14 -4.87 -18.11 -6.00
CA GLY A 14 -5.24 -17.03 -6.90
C GLY A 14 -6.65 -16.62 -6.51
N VAL A 15 -6.76 -15.56 -5.70
CA VAL A 15 -8.04 -14.94 -5.40
C VAL A 15 -8.58 -14.42 -6.72
N SER A 16 -9.44 -15.21 -7.36
CA SER A 16 -10.14 -14.81 -8.57
C SER A 16 -11.23 -13.83 -8.17
N VAL A 17 -10.88 -12.55 -8.07
CA VAL A 17 -11.83 -11.45 -7.88
C VAL A 17 -12.54 -11.23 -9.22
N THR A 18 -13.51 -12.10 -9.54
CA THR A 18 -14.35 -11.94 -10.74
C THR A 18 -15.83 -11.89 -10.36
N ALA A 19 -16.17 -11.10 -9.35
CA ALA A 19 -17.30 -10.20 -9.50
C ALA A 19 -16.69 -8.86 -9.84
N ARG A 20 -16.79 -8.41 -11.10
CA ARG A 20 -16.32 -7.08 -11.48
C ARG A 20 -17.14 -6.09 -10.67
N LEU A 21 -16.57 -5.56 -9.60
CA LEU A 21 -17.11 -4.42 -8.89
C LEU A 21 -17.36 -3.33 -9.93
N LYS A 22 -18.63 -2.93 -10.08
CA LYS A 22 -19.02 -1.84 -10.97
C LYS A 22 -19.51 -0.67 -10.15
N CYS A 23 -18.71 0.38 -10.05
CA CYS A 23 -19.08 1.58 -9.34
C CYS A 23 -19.72 2.60 -10.29
N PRO A 24 -20.93 3.10 -10.00
CA PRO A 24 -21.57 4.11 -10.83
C PRO A 24 -20.69 5.34 -11.04
N GLY A 25 -20.57 5.79 -12.29
CA GLY A 25 -19.84 7.02 -12.64
C GLY A 25 -18.31 6.91 -12.66
N VAL A 26 -17.74 5.74 -12.37
CA VAL A 26 -16.28 5.58 -12.37
C VAL A 26 -15.73 5.41 -13.80
N PRO A 27 -14.63 6.09 -14.17
CA PRO A 27 -14.02 5.96 -15.49
C PRO A 27 -13.56 4.54 -15.81
N TYR A 28 -13.76 4.13 -17.06
CA TYR A 28 -13.28 2.86 -17.62
C TYR A 28 -12.08 3.10 -18.52
N ASN A 29 -10.88 2.83 -18.02
CA ASN A 29 -9.61 3.22 -18.65
C ASN A 29 -8.61 2.05 -18.67
N GLY A 30 -7.53 2.19 -19.44
CA GLY A 30 -6.38 1.30 -19.34
C GLY A 30 -5.43 1.72 -18.21
N ALA A 31 -4.70 0.76 -17.64
CA ALA A 31 -3.84 1.00 -16.48
C ALA A 31 -2.79 2.11 -16.70
N VAL A 32 -2.19 2.19 -17.90
CA VAL A 32 -1.21 3.24 -18.25
C VAL A 32 -1.84 4.63 -18.22
N ALA A 33 -3.05 4.77 -18.77
CA ALA A 33 -3.79 6.02 -18.78
C ALA A 33 -4.19 6.42 -17.35
N THR A 34 -4.67 5.46 -16.54
CA THR A 34 -4.98 5.69 -15.13
C THR A 34 -3.75 6.19 -14.35
N CYS A 35 -2.60 5.54 -14.51
CA CYS A 35 -1.35 6.01 -13.90
C CYS A 35 -0.96 7.41 -14.38
N TYR A 36 -1.09 7.69 -15.69
CA TYR A 36 -0.77 8.99 -16.26
C TYR A 36 -1.66 10.11 -15.69
N HIS A 37 -2.98 9.89 -15.59
CA HIS A 37 -3.91 10.90 -15.09
C HIS A 37 -3.85 11.07 -13.56
N GLY A 38 -3.62 9.99 -12.82
CA GLY A 38 -3.57 10.03 -11.36
C GLY A 38 -2.26 10.60 -10.81
N CYS A 39 -1.13 10.34 -11.47
CA CYS A 39 0.18 10.61 -10.90
C CYS A 39 0.74 11.98 -11.31
N GLY A 40 1.04 12.85 -10.33
CA GLY A 40 1.59 14.19 -10.59
C GLY A 40 3.12 14.27 -10.73
N THR A 41 3.85 13.16 -10.56
CA THR A 41 5.31 13.14 -10.67
C THR A 41 5.80 11.86 -11.34
N LYS A 42 6.98 11.91 -11.97
CA LYS A 42 7.62 10.72 -12.58
C LYS A 42 7.81 9.58 -11.57
N LEU A 43 8.23 9.91 -10.35
CA LEU A 43 8.45 8.90 -9.30
C LEU A 43 7.17 8.11 -8.99
N ILE A 44 6.04 8.80 -8.82
CA ILE A 44 4.76 8.16 -8.49
C ILE A 44 4.17 7.45 -9.71
N TYR A 45 4.38 7.99 -10.91
CA TYR A 45 4.02 7.30 -12.16
C TYR A 45 4.78 5.97 -12.33
N ASP A 46 6.10 5.99 -12.18
CA ASP A 46 6.93 4.79 -12.33
C ASP A 46 6.56 3.74 -11.25
N LEU A 47 6.26 4.19 -10.03
CA LEU A 47 5.74 3.33 -8.97
C LEU A 47 4.38 2.74 -9.34
N CYS A 48 3.47 3.53 -9.92
CA CYS A 48 2.17 3.06 -10.41
C CYS A 48 2.33 1.94 -11.42
N ILE A 49 3.12 2.16 -12.48
CA ILE A 49 3.38 1.15 -13.52
C ILE A 49 3.95 -0.12 -12.91
N LYS A 50 4.93 0.00 -12.00
CA LYS A 50 5.51 -1.16 -11.32
C LYS A 50 4.48 -1.92 -10.49
N THR A 51 3.61 -1.24 -9.75
CA THR A 51 2.54 -1.88 -8.97
C THR A 51 1.53 -2.58 -9.88
N MET A 52 1.16 -2.00 -11.03
CA MET A 52 0.30 -2.65 -12.01
C MET A 52 0.93 -3.95 -12.55
N GLN A 53 2.22 -3.91 -12.90
CA GLN A 53 2.97 -5.10 -13.36
C GLN A 53 3.04 -6.18 -12.28
N GLN A 54 3.30 -5.81 -11.02
CA GLN A 54 3.32 -6.72 -9.89
C GLN A 54 1.94 -7.34 -9.62
N GLY A 55 0.86 -6.60 -9.89
CA GLY A 55 -0.51 -7.08 -9.86
C GLY A 55 -0.93 -7.86 -11.11
N HIS A 56 0.00 -8.14 -12.04
CA HIS A 56 -0.25 -8.83 -13.30
C HIS A 56 -1.34 -8.18 -14.18
N ILE A 57 -1.48 -6.85 -14.08
CA ILE A 57 -2.40 -6.10 -14.93
C ILE A 57 -1.85 -6.02 -16.36
N ASP A 58 -2.70 -6.30 -17.34
CA ASP A 58 -2.37 -6.06 -18.74
C ASP A 58 -2.31 -4.54 -19.00
N LEU A 59 -1.12 -4.08 -19.41
CA LEU A 59 -0.85 -2.68 -19.74
C LEU A 59 -1.16 -2.33 -21.20
N SER A 60 -1.69 -3.27 -21.99
CA SER A 60 -2.07 -3.05 -23.38
C SER A 60 -3.17 -1.97 -23.47
N PRO A 61 -3.13 -1.09 -24.49
CA PRO A 61 -4.18 -0.07 -24.67
C PRO A 61 -5.59 -0.64 -24.88
N SER A 62 -5.68 -1.90 -25.32
CA SER A 62 -6.93 -2.64 -25.50
C SER A 62 -7.53 -3.14 -24.19
N HIS A 63 -6.70 -3.41 -23.18
CA HIS A 63 -7.19 -3.84 -21.88
C HIS A 63 -7.63 -2.63 -21.06
N LYS A 64 -8.86 -2.70 -20.57
CA LYS A 64 -9.48 -1.63 -19.80
C LYS A 64 -10.28 -2.24 -18.66
N GLU A 65 -10.26 -1.56 -17.53
CA GLU A 65 -11.05 -1.88 -16.34
C GLU A 65 -11.61 -0.59 -15.73
N GLU A 66 -12.55 -0.74 -14.80
CA GLU A 66 -12.95 0.41 -14.00
C GLU A 66 -11.78 0.88 -13.14
N THR A 67 -11.64 2.20 -13.02
CA THR A 67 -10.57 2.83 -12.24
C THR A 67 -10.56 2.35 -10.78
N THR A 68 -11.70 1.95 -10.23
CA THR A 68 -11.79 1.33 -8.89
C THR A 68 -10.94 0.07 -8.76
N ALA A 69 -10.86 -0.77 -9.80
CA ALA A 69 -10.04 -2.00 -9.74
C ALA A 69 -8.55 -1.66 -9.59
N TYR A 70 -8.07 -0.68 -10.36
CA TYR A 70 -6.71 -0.17 -10.24
C TYR A 70 -6.45 0.51 -8.89
N ALA A 71 -7.43 1.28 -8.37
CA ALA A 71 -7.34 1.91 -7.06
C ALA A 71 -7.24 0.87 -5.93
N ILE A 72 -8.05 -0.20 -5.98
CA ILE A 72 -7.99 -1.32 -5.04
C ILE A 72 -6.62 -1.99 -5.08
N LEU A 73 -6.07 -2.24 -6.28
CA LEU A 73 -4.75 -2.86 -6.42
C LEU A 73 -3.65 -2.03 -5.75
N VAL A 74 -3.58 -0.73 -6.06
CA VAL A 74 -2.52 0.13 -5.49
C VAL A 74 -2.70 0.33 -3.98
N LEU A 75 -3.94 0.40 -3.50
CA LEU A 75 -4.22 0.48 -2.07
C LEU A 75 -3.85 -0.81 -1.35
N SER A 76 -4.15 -1.96 -1.93
CA SER A 76 -3.74 -3.27 -1.39
C SER A 76 -2.22 -3.36 -1.25
N ALA A 77 -1.49 -2.87 -2.25
CA ALA A 77 -0.02 -2.80 -2.19
C ALA A 77 0.48 -1.81 -1.11
N ALA A 78 -0.21 -0.70 -0.88
CA ALA A 78 0.11 0.25 0.18
C ALA A 78 -0.15 -0.32 1.58
N VAL A 79 -1.29 -0.97 1.77
CA VAL A 79 -1.68 -1.67 3.01
C VAL A 79 -0.65 -2.74 3.34
N GLU A 80 -0.31 -3.61 2.39
CA GLU A 80 0.63 -4.71 2.63
C GLU A 80 2.04 -4.24 2.96
N SER A 81 2.51 -3.20 2.28
CA SER A 81 3.79 -2.56 2.56
C SER A 81 3.81 -1.97 3.98
N THR A 82 2.77 -1.21 4.32
CA THR A 82 2.63 -0.60 5.65
C THR A 82 2.58 -1.66 6.76
N ARG A 83 1.85 -2.75 6.54
CA ARG A 83 1.74 -3.88 7.48
C ARG A 83 3.09 -4.58 7.67
N THR A 84 3.81 -4.83 6.58
CA THR A 84 5.14 -5.44 6.61
C THR A 84 6.14 -4.59 7.41
N THR A 85 6.14 -3.28 7.20
CA THR A 85 7.02 -2.38 7.98
C THR A 85 6.61 -2.31 9.44
N SER A 86 5.30 -2.30 9.76
CA SER A 86 4.80 -2.38 11.14
C SER A 86 5.30 -3.66 11.87
N HIS A 87 5.27 -4.81 11.19
CA HIS A 87 5.86 -6.04 11.71
C HIS A 87 7.37 -5.94 11.88
N THR A 88 8.07 -5.28 10.96
CA THR A 88 9.52 -5.04 11.06
C THR A 88 9.85 -4.18 12.28
N LEU A 89 9.14 -3.07 12.49
CA LEU A 89 9.28 -2.22 13.68
C LEU A 89 9.05 -3.01 14.97
N THR A 90 7.98 -3.81 15.00
CA THR A 90 7.66 -4.68 16.14
C THR A 90 8.79 -5.69 16.41
N TYR A 91 9.32 -6.32 15.37
CA TYR A 91 10.44 -7.25 15.48
C TYR A 91 11.69 -6.56 16.03
N GLN A 92 12.05 -5.38 15.52
CA GLN A 92 13.19 -4.60 16.04
C GLN A 92 13.03 -4.31 17.53
N LEU A 93 11.85 -3.84 17.96
CA LEU A 93 11.57 -3.53 19.36
C LEU A 93 11.66 -4.77 20.27
N GLN A 94 11.17 -5.92 19.83
CA GLN A 94 11.07 -7.13 20.65
C GLN A 94 12.33 -7.99 20.65
N LYS A 95 13.05 -8.04 19.52
CA LYS A 95 14.10 -9.05 19.27
C LYS A 95 15.49 -8.46 19.10
N ASN A 96 15.60 -7.18 18.73
CA ASN A 96 16.92 -6.57 18.57
C ASN A 96 17.37 -5.91 19.88
N ALA A 97 18.25 -6.60 20.61
CA ALA A 97 18.86 -6.07 21.84
C ALA A 97 19.91 -4.97 21.56
N SER A 98 20.34 -4.81 20.31
CA SER A 98 21.42 -3.90 19.91
C SER A 98 20.93 -2.50 19.52
N ILE A 99 19.61 -2.28 19.42
CA ILE A 99 19.08 -0.94 19.14
C ILE A 99 19.27 -0.03 20.35
N SER A 100 19.68 1.20 20.10
CA SER A 100 19.85 2.24 21.12
C SER A 100 18.52 2.61 21.79
N VAL A 101 18.60 3.28 22.94
CA VAL A 101 17.42 3.85 23.63
C VAL A 101 16.67 4.82 22.71
N GLN A 102 17.40 5.61 21.92
CA GLN A 102 16.83 6.56 20.97
C GLN A 102 16.08 5.83 19.83
N GLU A 103 16.68 4.81 19.23
CA GLU A 103 16.02 3.99 18.21
C GLU A 103 14.78 3.28 18.75
N ARG A 104 14.85 2.78 19.99
CA ARG A 104 13.70 2.14 20.65
C ARG A 104 12.53 3.10 20.83
N ALA A 105 12.79 4.30 21.35
CA ALA A 105 11.76 5.34 21.48
C ALA A 105 11.19 5.75 20.13
N PHE A 106 12.05 5.90 19.13
CA PHE A 106 11.69 6.24 17.76
C PHE A 106 10.81 5.16 17.12
N TYR A 107 11.23 3.89 17.12
CA TYR A 107 10.45 2.79 16.56
C TYR A 107 9.11 2.61 17.26
N GLY A 108 9.05 2.82 18.58
CA GLY A 108 7.80 2.80 19.34
C GLY A 108 6.81 3.88 18.87
N ALA A 109 7.27 5.12 18.71
CA ALA A 109 6.43 6.21 18.22
C ALA A 109 5.99 5.99 16.77
N CYS A 110 6.90 5.55 15.89
CA CYS A 110 6.56 5.18 14.52
C CYS A 110 5.55 4.05 14.46
N LEU A 111 5.61 3.05 15.35
CA LEU A 111 4.62 1.98 15.38
C LEU A 111 3.21 2.51 15.68
N THR A 112 3.06 3.49 16.58
CA THR A 112 1.78 4.17 16.82
C THR A 112 1.27 4.87 15.56
N ASP A 113 2.13 5.61 14.87
CA ASP A 113 1.79 6.27 13.60
C ASP A 113 1.37 5.23 12.53
N TYR A 114 2.04 4.08 12.46
CA TYR A 114 1.72 2.99 11.52
C TYR A 114 0.38 2.31 11.80
N VAL A 115 0.01 2.12 13.07
CA VAL A 115 -1.31 1.61 13.45
C VAL A 115 -2.41 2.57 13.00
N ALA A 116 -2.23 3.87 13.22
CA ALA A 116 -3.17 4.88 12.75
C ALA A 116 -3.30 4.88 11.22
N ALA A 117 -2.17 4.80 10.50
CA ALA A 117 -2.17 4.70 9.04
C ALA A 117 -2.91 3.45 8.53
N LEU A 118 -2.66 2.29 9.14
CA LEU A 118 -3.33 1.04 8.77
C LEU A 118 -4.83 1.10 8.99
N ASN A 119 -5.30 1.68 10.09
CA ASN A 119 -6.74 1.83 10.35
C ASN A 119 -7.43 2.58 9.21
N SER A 120 -6.86 3.70 8.75
CA SER A 120 -7.42 4.47 7.63
C SER A 120 -7.31 3.73 6.29
N LEU A 121 -6.15 3.13 5.98
CA LEU A 121 -5.96 2.41 4.71
C LEU A 121 -6.83 1.15 4.62
N ASP A 122 -6.93 0.37 5.70
CA ASP A 122 -7.76 -0.83 5.77
C ASP A 122 -9.26 -0.45 5.72
N HIS A 123 -9.68 0.64 6.37
CA HIS A 123 -11.06 1.13 6.24
C HIS A 123 -11.38 1.48 4.78
N THR A 124 -10.51 2.23 4.11
CA THR A 124 -10.68 2.53 2.67
C THR A 124 -10.73 1.25 1.81
N LEU A 125 -9.85 0.29 2.07
CA LEU A 125 -9.70 -0.93 1.27
C LEU A 125 -10.85 -1.91 1.46
N VAL A 126 -11.31 -2.09 2.69
CA VAL A 126 -12.27 -3.15 3.06
C VAL A 126 -13.71 -2.63 3.08
N VAL A 127 -13.91 -1.35 3.42
CA VAL A 127 -15.24 -0.76 3.55
C VAL A 127 -15.55 0.15 2.38
N MET A 128 -14.68 1.13 2.08
CA MET A 128 -15.07 2.20 1.16
C MET A 128 -15.08 1.76 -0.31
N LEU A 129 -13.93 1.32 -0.82
CA LEU A 129 -13.79 0.95 -2.24
C LEU A 129 -14.73 -0.20 -2.66
N PRO A 130 -14.85 -1.32 -1.91
CA PRO A 130 -15.71 -2.44 -2.31
C PRO A 130 -17.20 -2.10 -2.33
N ASN A 131 -17.63 -1.06 -1.61
CA ASN A 131 -19.02 -0.61 -1.57
C ASN A 131 -19.26 0.66 -2.40
N CYS A 132 -18.26 1.12 -3.16
CA CYS A 132 -18.31 2.36 -3.95
C CYS A 132 -18.65 3.60 -3.11
N PHE A 133 -18.25 3.61 -1.83
CA PHE A 133 -18.44 4.74 -0.94
C PHE A 133 -17.28 5.72 -1.10
N PHE A 134 -17.43 6.68 -2.01
CA PHE A 134 -16.38 7.67 -2.28
C PHE A 134 -16.50 8.92 -1.41
N GLN A 135 -17.65 9.18 -0.80
CA GLN A 135 -17.81 10.26 0.16
C GLN A 135 -16.91 10.02 1.38
N GLY A 136 -16.04 10.98 1.70
CA GLY A 136 -15.11 10.89 2.84
C GLY A 136 -13.84 10.08 2.58
N ILE A 137 -13.67 9.45 1.41
CA ILE A 137 -12.49 8.61 1.12
C ILE A 137 -11.19 9.43 1.15
N ASN A 138 -11.28 10.72 0.81
CA ASN A 138 -10.17 11.65 0.87
C ASN A 138 -9.64 11.81 2.31
N ASP A 139 -10.52 11.78 3.31
CA ASP A 139 -10.15 12.00 4.71
C ASP A 139 -9.34 10.83 5.24
N ASP A 140 -9.69 9.60 4.87
CA ASP A 140 -8.90 8.40 5.19
C ASP A 140 -7.51 8.44 4.55
N TYR A 141 -7.43 8.75 3.25
CA TYR A 141 -6.15 8.84 2.56
C TYR A 141 -5.24 9.91 3.18
N LEU A 142 -5.80 11.09 3.49
CA LEU A 142 -5.05 12.18 4.11
C LEU A 142 -4.64 11.85 5.54
N SER A 143 -5.49 11.17 6.31
CA SER A 143 -5.17 10.70 7.67
C SER A 143 -4.04 9.66 7.67
N ALA A 144 -4.08 8.72 6.72
CA ALA A 144 -3.00 7.75 6.54
C ALA A 144 -1.68 8.43 6.15
N LEU A 145 -1.71 9.35 5.19
CA LEU A 145 -0.53 10.11 4.77
C LEU A 145 0.04 10.97 5.89
N ALA A 146 -0.81 11.63 6.68
CA ALA A 146 -0.39 12.43 7.83
C ALA A 146 0.37 11.56 8.85
N SER A 147 -0.16 10.37 9.14
CA SER A 147 0.48 9.43 10.08
C SER A 147 1.82 8.92 9.55
N LEU A 148 1.90 8.51 8.28
CA LEU A 148 3.17 8.08 7.66
C LEU A 148 4.20 9.23 7.57
N ASN A 149 3.74 10.46 7.32
CA ASN A 149 4.61 11.64 7.35
C ASN A 149 5.11 11.92 8.77
N SER A 150 4.28 11.77 9.80
CA SER A 150 4.68 11.90 11.22
C SER A 150 5.84 10.97 11.54
N CYS A 151 5.76 9.69 11.17
CA CYS A 151 6.88 8.76 11.37
C CYS A 151 8.12 9.16 10.54
N ARG A 152 7.97 9.55 9.27
CA ARG A 152 9.08 10.02 8.43
C ARG A 152 9.80 11.22 9.05
N ASP A 153 9.05 12.19 9.56
CA ASP A 153 9.60 13.47 10.03
C ASP A 153 10.36 13.33 11.35
N ARG A 154 10.18 12.21 12.06
CA ARG A 154 10.99 11.85 13.23
C ARG A 154 12.41 11.41 12.86
N PHE A 155 12.69 11.04 11.61
CA PHE A 155 14.05 10.74 11.16
C PHE A 155 14.86 12.03 11.04
N ILE A 156 15.50 12.42 12.15
CA ILE A 156 16.32 13.63 12.25
C ILE A 156 17.79 13.23 12.44
N GLY A 157 18.64 13.70 11.52
CA GLY A 157 20.09 13.56 11.61
C GLY A 157 20.67 12.29 10.97
N PRO A 158 21.99 12.26 10.70
CA PRO A 158 22.63 11.24 9.88
C PRO A 158 22.46 9.80 10.39
N ALA A 159 22.52 9.61 11.71
CA ALA A 159 22.39 8.29 12.33
C ALA A 159 21.00 7.66 12.11
N MET A 160 19.96 8.48 12.01
CA MET A 160 18.60 8.01 11.76
C MET A 160 18.39 7.66 10.28
N TYR A 161 19.02 8.38 9.35
CA TYR A 161 18.96 8.06 7.92
C TYR A 161 19.68 6.76 7.55
N THR A 162 20.64 6.32 8.37
CA THR A 162 21.28 5.00 8.22
C THR A 162 20.47 3.84 8.82
N SER A 163 19.34 4.13 9.48
CA SER A 163 18.46 3.08 10.01
C SER A 163 17.93 2.21 8.85
N PRO A 164 17.91 0.87 9.00
CA PRO A 164 17.34 -0.03 7.99
C PRO A 164 15.84 0.18 7.78
N VAL A 165 15.15 0.87 8.71
CA VAL A 165 13.71 1.16 8.63
C VAL A 165 13.43 2.39 7.75
N TYR A 166 14.35 3.35 7.65
CA TYR A 166 14.14 4.58 6.89
C TYR A 166 13.69 4.37 5.43
N PRO A 167 14.36 3.52 4.60
CA PRO A 167 13.91 3.28 3.24
C PRO A 167 12.52 2.62 3.17
N LEU A 168 12.14 1.83 4.18
CA LEU A 168 10.81 1.23 4.26
C LEU A 168 9.74 2.31 4.48
N VAL A 169 9.98 3.25 5.41
CA VAL A 169 9.06 4.36 5.68
C VAL A 169 8.84 5.24 4.45
N LEU A 170 9.91 5.53 3.70
CA LEU A 170 9.79 6.26 2.43
C LEU A 170 8.98 5.47 1.39
N ALA A 171 9.19 4.16 1.29
CA ALA A 171 8.46 3.31 0.37
C ALA A 171 6.97 3.23 0.72
N ASP A 172 6.62 3.11 1.99
CA ASP A 172 5.22 3.04 2.46
C ASP A 172 4.50 4.35 2.18
N ARG A 173 5.12 5.48 2.53
CA ARG A 173 4.59 6.81 2.22
C ARG A 173 4.33 6.98 0.73
N ASN A 174 5.26 6.57 -0.13
CA ASN A 174 5.09 6.72 -1.58
C ASN A 174 3.99 5.83 -2.13
N LYS A 175 3.78 4.61 -1.58
CA LYS A 175 2.64 3.77 -1.96
C LYS A 175 1.31 4.33 -1.45
N ALA A 176 1.26 4.87 -0.24
CA ALA A 176 0.07 5.57 0.26
C ALA A 176 -0.26 6.80 -0.59
N LEU A 177 0.77 7.55 -1.03
CA LEU A 177 0.59 8.70 -1.92
C LEU A 177 0.09 8.27 -3.30
N LEU A 178 0.57 7.14 -3.81
CA LEU A 178 0.05 6.54 -5.04
C LEU A 178 -1.43 6.15 -4.88
N ALA A 179 -1.77 5.47 -3.77
CA ALA A 179 -3.15 5.07 -3.49
C ALA A 179 -4.09 6.28 -3.41
N TYR A 180 -3.67 7.33 -2.70
CA TYR A 180 -4.37 8.61 -2.68
C TYR A 180 -4.54 9.21 -4.09
N SER A 181 -3.47 9.20 -4.89
CA SER A 181 -3.45 9.78 -6.23
C SER A 181 -4.46 9.13 -7.17
N LEU A 182 -4.56 7.80 -7.14
CA LEU A 182 -5.58 7.07 -7.91
C LEU A 182 -6.96 7.16 -7.28
N GLY A 183 -7.06 7.21 -5.95
CA GLY A 183 -8.32 7.40 -5.24
C GLY A 183 -9.04 8.70 -5.61
N LYS A 184 -8.28 9.77 -5.89
CA LYS A 184 -8.84 11.04 -6.40
C LYS A 184 -9.51 10.93 -7.77
N LEU A 185 -9.20 9.90 -8.56
CA LEU A 185 -9.87 9.68 -9.85
C LEU A 185 -11.29 9.11 -9.70
N LEU A 186 -11.69 8.76 -8.47
CA LEU A 186 -13.00 8.23 -8.13
C LEU A 186 -13.94 9.32 -7.55
N LEU A 187 -13.43 10.55 -7.40
CA LEU A 187 -14.13 11.69 -6.81
C LEU A 187 -14.73 12.61 -7.89
#